data_AF-A0A453IMM2-F1
#
_entry.id   AF-A0A453IMM2-F1
#
_cell.length_a   1.000
_cell.length_b   1.000
_cell.length_c   1.000
_cell.angle_alpha   90.00
_cell.angle_beta   90.00
_cell.angle_gamma   90.00
#
_symmetry.space_group_name_H-M   'P 1'
#
loop_
_entity.id
_entity.type
_entity.pdbx_description
1 polymer ?
#
loop_
_entity_poly.entity_id
_entity_poly.type
_entity_poly.pdbx_seq_one_letter_code
_entity_poly.pdbx_strand_id
1 'polypeptide(L)'
;GKFSKSHGIGVFGNDAKTTNIPSEVWRYYLLMNRPEVSDTLFTWADLQAKLNSELLNNLGNFINRVLSFVAKPAGGGYDSIIPDAPNAESHPLTNALAEKTNKWVEQYLEAMEKVKLKQGLKSAMAISSDGNAYLQESQFWRLYKEDPATCAIVMKTSVGVVYLLSCLLEPFMPSFSREVLHQLNMSPDEDLSFCDDKGETAKAKRPWDFVSAGHKIGKPVPLFKELKDEQVEAFRIKFAGSQAERILKEQAEAEAKKVAEKLKGTKLSEGSSKKKQSGGSKSKTAEEVSVAKLDIRVGLIRKAEKHPDADSLYVEEIDVGEEAPRTVVSGLVKFIPLEEMQNRKVCVLCNLKPVAMRGIKSHAMVLAASNEDHTKVRNVWLSCALCLINHHECTVAATLVCGN
;
A
#
# COMPACT_ATOMS: atom_id res chain seq x y z
N GLY A 1 -20.23 -8.70 -15.71
CA GLY A 1 -20.55 -7.54 -16.56
C GLY A 1 -19.39 -6.57 -16.58
N LYS A 2 -19.39 -5.55 -17.44
CA LYS A 2 -18.36 -4.49 -17.46
C LYS A 2 -18.74 -3.36 -16.49
N PHE A 3 -17.74 -2.68 -15.93
CA PHE A 3 -17.96 -1.44 -15.17
C PHE A 3 -18.62 -0.39 -16.08
N SER A 4 -19.61 0.33 -15.57
CA SER A 4 -20.31 1.37 -16.34
C SER A 4 -20.75 2.52 -15.44
N LYS A 5 -20.14 3.70 -15.61
CA LYS A 5 -20.54 4.92 -14.90
C LYS A 5 -21.96 5.34 -15.25
N SER A 6 -22.31 5.31 -16.54
CA SER A 6 -23.65 5.70 -17.02
C SER A 6 -24.78 4.82 -16.48
N HIS A 7 -24.51 3.52 -16.30
CA HIS A 7 -25.49 2.58 -15.74
C HIS A 7 -25.34 2.40 -14.22
N GLY A 8 -24.35 3.06 -13.59
CA GLY A 8 -24.06 2.92 -12.15
C GLY A 8 -23.63 1.52 -11.74
N ILE A 9 -23.00 0.76 -12.63
CA ILE A 9 -22.61 -0.64 -12.42
C ILE A 9 -21.13 -0.70 -12.03
N GLY A 10 -20.85 -1.25 -10.85
CA GLY A 10 -19.52 -1.45 -10.31
C GLY A 10 -19.13 -0.48 -9.20
N VAL A 11 -17.94 -0.69 -8.63
CA VAL A 11 -17.36 0.11 -7.54
C VAL A 11 -16.36 1.08 -8.14
N PHE A 12 -16.54 2.38 -7.92
CA PHE A 12 -15.58 3.41 -8.30
C PHE A 12 -14.75 3.87 -7.09
N GLY A 13 -13.62 4.54 -7.32
CA GLY A 13 -12.68 4.92 -6.24
C GLY A 13 -13.33 5.74 -5.10
N ASN A 14 -14.27 6.62 -5.43
CA ASN A 14 -15.02 7.38 -4.42
C ASN A 14 -15.99 6.49 -3.64
N ASP A 15 -16.58 5.50 -4.29
CA ASP A 15 -17.52 4.57 -3.66
C ASP A 15 -16.81 3.66 -2.66
N ALA A 16 -15.58 3.23 -2.96
CA ALA A 16 -14.79 2.38 -2.08
C ALA A 16 -14.63 3.00 -0.68
N LYS A 17 -14.44 4.32 -0.60
CA LYS A 17 -14.37 5.05 0.69
C LYS A 17 -15.68 4.93 1.49
N THR A 18 -16.83 4.93 0.82
CA THR A 18 -18.15 4.83 1.49
C THR A 18 -18.46 3.44 2.04
N THR A 19 -17.70 2.41 1.64
CA THR A 19 -17.91 1.04 2.09
C THR A 19 -17.39 0.80 3.50
N ASN A 20 -16.52 1.68 4.01
CA ASN A 20 -15.78 1.48 5.27
C ASN A 20 -14.96 0.18 5.31
N ILE A 21 -14.72 -0.44 4.15
CA ILE A 21 -13.76 -1.54 4.00
C ILE A 21 -12.36 -0.91 3.94
N PRO A 22 -11.40 -1.36 4.76
CA PRO A 22 -10.04 -0.81 4.75
C PRO A 22 -9.41 -0.89 3.35
N SER A 23 -8.61 0.12 3.00
CA SER A 23 -7.89 0.17 1.71
C SER A 23 -7.06 -1.09 1.46
N GLU A 24 -6.49 -1.68 2.52
CA GLU A 24 -5.65 -2.87 2.41
C GLU A 24 -6.40 -4.09 1.91
N VAL A 25 -7.68 -4.22 2.26
CA VAL A 25 -8.52 -5.32 1.77
C VAL A 25 -8.74 -5.17 0.26
N TRP A 26 -9.01 -3.94 -0.21
CA TRP A 26 -9.15 -3.65 -1.63
C TRP A 26 -7.86 -3.93 -2.39
N ARG A 27 -6.73 -3.44 -1.87
CA ARG A 27 -5.41 -3.62 -2.48
C ARG A 27 -5.04 -5.11 -2.57
N TYR A 28 -5.19 -5.84 -1.47
CA TYR A 28 -4.96 -7.28 -1.43
C TYR A 28 -5.80 -8.02 -2.47
N TYR A 29 -7.12 -7.78 -2.47
CA TYR A 29 -8.04 -8.45 -3.38
C TYR A 29 -7.70 -8.19 -4.85
N LEU A 30 -7.48 -6.92 -5.21
CA LEU A 30 -7.20 -6.53 -6.59
C LEU A 30 -5.84 -7.04 -7.07
N LEU A 31 -4.83 -7.09 -6.20
CA LEU A 31 -3.50 -7.61 -6.54
C LEU A 31 -3.50 -9.15 -6.63
N MET A 32 -4.21 -9.84 -5.73
CA MET A 32 -4.35 -11.29 -5.77
C MET A 32 -5.15 -11.75 -7.00
N ASN A 33 -6.11 -10.95 -7.44
CA ASN A 33 -6.91 -11.18 -8.65
C ASN A 33 -6.47 -10.33 -9.85
N ARG A 34 -5.22 -9.86 -9.87
CA ARG A 34 -4.67 -9.04 -10.96
C ARG A 34 -4.80 -9.77 -12.30
N PRO A 35 -5.40 -9.15 -13.34
CA PRO A 35 -5.50 -9.77 -14.66
C PRO A 35 -4.15 -9.65 -15.39
N GLU A 36 -3.29 -10.65 -15.22
CA GLU A 36 -1.95 -10.68 -15.85
C GLU A 36 -1.94 -11.35 -17.23
N VAL A 37 -2.69 -12.45 -17.38
CA VAL A 37 -2.75 -13.25 -18.61
C VAL A 37 -4.15 -13.22 -19.24
N SER A 38 -5.18 -13.20 -18.40
CA SER A 38 -6.58 -13.21 -18.82
C SER A 38 -7.41 -12.30 -17.92
N ASP A 39 -8.59 -11.92 -18.42
CA ASP A 39 -9.55 -11.13 -17.66
C ASP A 39 -9.95 -11.84 -16.34
N THR A 40 -10.16 -11.03 -15.30
CA THR A 40 -10.66 -11.49 -14.00
C THR A 40 -11.98 -10.80 -13.67
N LEU A 41 -12.82 -11.49 -12.90
CA LEU A 41 -14.14 -11.01 -12.50
C LEU A 41 -14.13 -10.65 -11.02
N PHE A 42 -14.51 -9.42 -10.70
CA PHE A 42 -14.78 -9.02 -9.33
C PHE A 42 -16.09 -9.66 -8.86
N THR A 43 -16.09 -10.28 -7.68
CA THR A 43 -17.32 -10.68 -6.98
C THR A 43 -17.24 -10.33 -5.50
N TRP A 44 -18.36 -9.91 -4.91
CA TRP A 44 -18.43 -9.59 -3.49
C TRP A 44 -18.19 -10.80 -2.59
N ALA A 45 -18.65 -11.98 -3.01
CA ALA A 45 -18.41 -13.24 -2.30
C ALA A 45 -16.92 -13.63 -2.30
N ASP A 46 -16.22 -13.44 -3.42
CA ASP A 46 -14.77 -13.68 -3.47
C ASP A 46 -14.01 -12.63 -2.63
N LEU A 47 -14.40 -11.35 -2.66
CA LEU A 47 -13.83 -10.33 -1.78
C LEU A 47 -13.97 -10.71 -0.31
N GLN A 48 -15.17 -11.16 0.10
CA GLN A 48 -15.43 -11.64 1.44
C GLN A 48 -14.57 -12.86 1.79
N ALA A 49 -14.46 -13.84 0.89
CA ALA A 49 -13.62 -15.02 1.12
C ALA A 49 -12.14 -14.64 1.30
N LYS A 50 -11.62 -13.73 0.48
CA LYS A 50 -10.24 -13.23 0.61
C LYS A 50 -10.01 -12.48 1.92
N LEU A 51 -10.97 -11.64 2.34
CA LEU A 51 -10.89 -10.95 3.62
C LEU A 51 -10.99 -11.92 4.80
N ASN A 52 -12.05 -12.72 4.87
CA ASN A 52 -12.34 -13.53 6.05
C ASN A 52 -11.39 -14.73 6.16
N SER A 53 -11.11 -15.43 5.06
CA SER A 53 -10.29 -16.65 5.11
C SER A 53 -8.79 -16.38 5.04
N GLU A 54 -8.34 -15.46 4.18
CA GLU A 54 -6.90 -15.25 3.95
C GLU A 54 -6.33 -14.12 4.81
N LEU A 55 -7.01 -12.98 4.90
CA LEU A 55 -6.53 -11.86 5.71
C LEU A 55 -6.84 -12.06 7.20
N LEU A 56 -8.10 -12.33 7.55
CA LEU A 56 -8.51 -12.43 8.96
C LEU A 56 -8.09 -13.76 9.59
N ASN A 57 -8.49 -14.90 9.02
CA ASN A 57 -8.28 -16.22 9.64
C ASN A 57 -6.86 -16.79 9.50
N ASN A 58 -6.07 -16.29 8.54
CA ASN A 58 -4.68 -16.72 8.35
C ASN A 58 -3.70 -15.63 8.82
N LEU A 59 -3.49 -14.57 8.04
CA LEU A 59 -2.48 -13.54 8.32
C LEU A 59 -2.72 -12.81 9.65
N GLY A 60 -3.91 -12.25 9.82
CA GLY A 60 -4.32 -11.51 11.01
C GLY A 60 -4.36 -12.40 12.25
N ASN A 61 -4.86 -13.62 12.13
CA ASN A 61 -4.88 -14.60 13.21
C ASN A 61 -3.47 -14.96 13.69
N PHE A 62 -2.52 -15.21 12.77
CA PHE A 62 -1.13 -15.48 13.11
C PHE A 62 -0.54 -14.33 13.92
N ILE A 63 -0.56 -13.11 13.38
CA ILE A 63 0.03 -11.93 14.03
C ILE A 63 -0.63 -11.68 15.38
N ASN A 64 -1.96 -11.73 15.44
CA ASN A 64 -2.69 -11.49 16.68
C ASN A 64 -2.36 -12.55 17.75
N ARG A 65 -2.26 -13.84 17.39
CA ARG A 65 -1.87 -14.91 18.34
C ARG A 65 -0.47 -14.68 18.90
N VAL A 66 0.48 -14.31 18.05
CA VAL A 66 1.87 -14.04 18.45
C VAL A 66 1.93 -12.85 19.40
N LEU A 67 1.45 -11.68 18.94
CA LEU A 67 1.57 -10.43 19.69
C LEU A 67 0.73 -10.44 20.96
N SER A 68 -0.50 -10.96 20.92
CA SER A 68 -1.33 -11.09 22.11
C SER A 68 -0.74 -12.05 23.14
N PHE A 69 0.00 -13.08 22.74
CA PHE A 69 0.66 -13.97 23.69
C PHE A 69 1.87 -13.29 24.36
N VAL A 70 2.68 -12.57 23.59
CA VAL A 70 3.80 -11.79 24.15
C VAL A 70 3.28 -10.70 25.09
N ALA A 71 2.20 -10.01 24.73
CA ALA A 71 1.64 -8.92 25.53
C ALA A 71 0.94 -9.34 26.83
N LYS A 72 0.66 -10.64 27.03
CA LYS A 72 0.07 -11.11 28.30
C LYS A 72 1.04 -10.85 29.46
N PRO A 73 0.53 -10.51 30.66
CA PRO A 73 1.36 -10.26 31.83
C PRO A 73 2.18 -11.48 32.23
N ALA A 74 3.24 -11.26 33.01
CA ALA A 74 4.05 -12.32 33.58
C ALA A 74 3.19 -13.39 34.30
N GLY A 75 3.44 -14.67 34.01
CA GLY A 75 2.61 -15.79 34.47
C GLY A 75 1.52 -16.23 33.47
N GLY A 76 1.25 -15.42 32.44
CA GLY A 76 0.41 -15.79 31.29
C GLY A 76 1.04 -15.55 29.92
N GLY A 77 2.19 -14.88 29.88
CA GLY A 77 2.98 -14.53 28.69
C GLY A 77 4.29 -13.84 29.08
N TYR A 78 4.75 -12.88 28.28
CA TYR A 78 6.07 -12.28 28.41
C TYR A 78 6.06 -10.79 28.79
N ASP A 79 4.95 -10.28 29.33
CA ASP A 79 4.78 -8.89 29.77
C ASP A 79 5.14 -7.84 28.71
N SER A 80 4.77 -8.14 27.45
CA SER A 80 5.11 -7.33 26.26
C SER A 80 6.61 -7.23 25.96
N ILE A 81 7.45 -8.08 26.56
CA ILE A 81 8.89 -8.12 26.33
C ILE A 81 9.21 -9.35 25.48
N ILE A 82 10.02 -9.19 24.44
CA ILE A 82 10.44 -10.32 23.61
C ILE A 82 11.44 -11.16 24.40
N PRO A 83 11.18 -12.47 24.58
CA PRO A 83 12.05 -13.32 25.37
C PRO A 83 13.37 -13.58 24.66
N ASP A 84 14.39 -13.93 25.46
CA ASP A 84 15.64 -14.41 24.89
C ASP A 84 15.51 -15.88 24.47
N ALA A 85 16.15 -16.24 23.36
CA ALA A 85 16.04 -17.55 22.74
C ALA A 85 17.43 -18.05 22.30
N PRO A 86 18.28 -18.44 23.26
CA PRO A 86 19.55 -19.07 22.92
C PRO A 86 19.30 -20.37 22.15
N ASN A 87 20.16 -20.67 21.18
CA ASN A 87 20.13 -21.92 20.39
C ASN A 87 18.88 -22.12 19.51
N ALA A 88 18.18 -21.06 19.11
CA ALA A 88 17.01 -21.15 18.23
C ALA A 88 17.28 -21.93 16.93
N GLU A 89 18.49 -21.79 16.38
CA GLU A 89 18.97 -22.52 15.20
C GLU A 89 19.06 -24.04 15.36
N SER A 90 19.19 -24.53 16.60
CA SER A 90 19.25 -25.97 16.90
C SER A 90 17.88 -26.61 17.11
N HIS A 91 16.82 -25.81 17.28
CA HIS A 91 15.48 -26.34 17.52
C HIS A 91 14.85 -26.86 16.21
N PRO A 92 14.51 -28.16 16.10
CA PRO A 92 14.13 -28.77 14.82
C PRO A 92 12.96 -28.11 14.10
N LEU A 93 11.87 -27.79 14.81
CA LEU A 93 10.70 -27.14 14.21
C LEU A 93 11.01 -25.70 13.77
N THR A 94 11.85 -24.99 14.55
CA THR A 94 12.26 -23.62 14.24
C THR A 94 13.11 -23.59 12.98
N ASN A 95 14.07 -24.51 12.88
CA ASN A 95 14.92 -24.63 11.70
C ASN A 95 14.11 -25.04 10.45
N ALA A 96 13.16 -25.97 10.59
CA ALA A 96 12.27 -26.34 9.50
C ALA A 96 11.41 -25.16 9.00
N LEU A 97 10.87 -24.33 9.92
CA LEU A 97 10.16 -23.11 9.56
C LEU A 97 11.09 -22.10 8.86
N ALA A 98 12.31 -21.91 9.37
CA ALA A 98 13.26 -20.98 8.79
C ALA A 98 13.65 -21.35 7.35
N GLU A 99 13.90 -22.63 7.08
CA GLU A 99 14.19 -23.13 5.73
C GLU A 99 13.02 -22.91 4.77
N LYS A 100 11.78 -23.17 5.20
CA LYS A 100 10.58 -22.87 4.39
C LYS A 100 10.43 -21.38 4.16
N THR A 101 10.59 -20.57 5.20
CA THR A 101 10.48 -19.10 5.14
C THR A 101 11.49 -18.53 4.14
N ASN A 102 12.74 -19.00 4.20
CA ASN A 102 13.78 -18.59 3.25
C ASN A 102 13.40 -18.93 1.81
N LYS A 103 12.90 -20.15 1.54
CA LYS A 103 12.44 -20.54 0.20
C LYS A 103 11.29 -19.64 -0.30
N TRP A 104 10.37 -19.25 0.58
CA TRP A 104 9.30 -18.32 0.20
C TRP A 104 9.83 -16.92 -0.09
N VAL A 105 10.82 -16.44 0.67
CA VAL A 105 11.48 -15.15 0.42
C VAL A 105 12.24 -15.18 -0.91
N GLU A 106 12.98 -16.23 -1.22
CA GLU A 106 13.65 -16.40 -2.52
C GLU A 106 12.64 -16.35 -3.68
N GLN A 107 11.54 -17.11 -3.57
CA GLN A 107 10.46 -17.08 -4.57
C GLN A 107 9.76 -15.73 -4.67
N TYR A 108 9.61 -15.03 -3.53
CA TYR A 108 9.06 -13.68 -3.49
C TYR A 108 9.97 -12.73 -4.28
N LEU A 109 11.27 -12.71 -3.99
CA LEU A 109 12.23 -11.82 -4.63
C LEU A 109 12.30 -12.09 -6.14
N GLU A 110 12.43 -13.36 -6.54
CA GLU A 110 12.44 -13.74 -7.97
C GLU A 110 11.16 -13.29 -8.68
N ALA A 111 10.01 -13.42 -8.03
CA ALA A 111 8.74 -12.98 -8.59
C ALA A 111 8.67 -11.45 -8.70
N MET A 112 9.12 -10.72 -7.68
CA MET A 112 9.09 -9.26 -7.65
C MET A 112 10.05 -8.63 -8.67
N GLU A 113 11.25 -9.18 -8.85
CA GLU A 113 12.20 -8.78 -9.89
C GLU A 113 11.62 -8.94 -11.30
N LYS A 114 10.83 -10.00 -11.51
CA LYS A 114 10.13 -10.27 -12.77
C LYS A 114 8.76 -9.59 -12.86
N VAL A 115 8.41 -8.72 -11.90
CA VAL A 115 7.13 -7.98 -11.83
C VAL A 115 5.90 -8.90 -11.81
N LYS A 116 6.05 -10.13 -11.29
CA LYS A 116 4.98 -11.10 -11.07
C LYS A 116 4.31 -10.87 -9.71
N LEU A 117 3.65 -9.72 -9.56
CA LEU A 117 3.09 -9.24 -8.29
C LEU A 117 2.16 -10.25 -7.61
N LYS A 118 1.31 -10.94 -8.39
CA LYS A 118 0.40 -11.96 -7.87
C LYS A 118 1.16 -13.14 -7.24
N GLN A 119 2.25 -13.57 -7.88
CA GLN A 119 3.07 -14.66 -7.36
C GLN A 119 3.85 -14.21 -6.12
N GLY A 120 4.42 -12.99 -6.13
CA GLY A 120 5.08 -12.42 -4.95
C GLY A 120 4.14 -12.36 -3.74
N LEU A 121 2.92 -11.84 -3.91
CA LEU A 121 1.93 -11.78 -2.83
C LEU A 121 1.57 -13.18 -2.29
N LYS A 122 1.40 -14.17 -3.17
CA LYS A 122 1.15 -15.56 -2.75
C LYS A 122 2.29 -16.14 -1.92
N SER A 123 3.54 -15.91 -2.33
CA SER A 123 4.72 -16.36 -1.58
C SER A 123 4.76 -15.72 -0.19
N ALA A 124 4.48 -14.43 -0.07
CA ALA A 124 4.41 -13.74 1.23
C ALA A 124 3.29 -14.32 2.12
N MET A 125 2.10 -14.56 1.58
CA MET A 125 0.97 -15.15 2.32
C MET A 125 1.20 -16.62 2.70
N ALA A 126 2.06 -17.34 1.98
CA ALA A 126 2.44 -18.71 2.35
C ALA A 126 3.22 -18.75 3.68
N ILE A 127 4.04 -17.73 3.93
CA ILE A 127 4.80 -17.59 5.19
C ILE A 127 3.85 -17.49 6.40
N SER A 128 2.73 -16.77 6.29
CA SER A 128 1.76 -16.71 7.40
C SER A 128 1.06 -18.04 7.65
N SER A 129 0.82 -18.82 6.59
CA SER A 129 0.26 -20.17 6.70
C SER A 129 1.22 -21.13 7.43
N ASP A 130 2.50 -21.10 7.04
CA ASP A 130 3.55 -21.89 7.70
C ASP A 130 3.76 -21.43 9.16
N GLY A 131 3.67 -20.12 9.44
CA GLY A 131 3.71 -19.58 10.80
C GLY A 131 2.55 -20.06 11.67
N ASN A 132 1.33 -20.10 11.13
CA ASN A 132 0.17 -20.68 11.82
C ASN A 132 0.37 -22.17 12.14
N ALA A 133 0.87 -22.95 11.16
CA ALA A 133 1.17 -24.36 11.35
C ALA A 133 2.23 -24.56 12.44
N TYR A 134 3.30 -23.77 12.41
CA TYR A 134 4.36 -23.80 13.41
C TYR A 134 3.87 -23.52 14.84
N LEU A 135 3.03 -22.49 15.03
CA LEU A 135 2.40 -22.24 16.34
C LEU A 135 1.50 -23.40 16.79
N GLN A 136 0.82 -24.06 15.86
CA GLN A 136 -0.06 -25.17 16.18
C GLN A 136 0.72 -26.44 16.56
N GLU A 137 1.75 -26.78 15.78
CA GLU A 137 2.62 -27.95 15.98
C GLU A 137 3.45 -27.82 17.25
N SER A 138 3.98 -26.63 17.53
CA SER A 138 4.75 -26.36 18.75
C SER A 138 3.90 -26.39 20.02
N GLN A 139 2.57 -26.22 19.92
CA GLN A 139 1.68 -26.13 21.07
C GLN A 139 2.21 -25.12 22.13
N PHE A 140 2.63 -23.94 21.68
CA PHE A 140 3.36 -22.95 22.50
C PHE A 140 2.70 -22.61 23.85
N TRP A 141 1.37 -22.70 23.94
CA TRP A 141 0.61 -22.48 25.17
C TRP A 141 0.84 -23.55 26.25
N ARG A 142 1.16 -24.79 25.84
CA ARG A 142 1.61 -25.86 26.74
C ARG A 142 3.08 -25.70 27.09
N LEU A 143 3.92 -25.46 26.07
CA LEU A 143 5.35 -25.22 26.27
C LEU A 143 5.62 -24.11 27.28
N TYR A 144 4.85 -23.02 27.29
CA TYR A 144 5.02 -21.96 28.28
C TYR A 144 4.96 -22.45 29.74
N LYS A 145 4.21 -23.52 30.02
CA LYS A 145 4.08 -24.11 31.35
C LYS A 145 5.10 -25.22 31.62
N GLU A 146 5.43 -25.99 30.58
CA GLU A 146 6.24 -27.22 30.69
C GLU A 146 7.72 -26.97 30.41
N ASP A 147 8.02 -26.21 29.36
CA ASP A 147 9.36 -25.85 28.92
C ASP A 147 9.40 -24.39 28.43
N PRO A 148 9.56 -23.42 29.36
CA PRO A 148 9.60 -22.00 29.03
C PRO A 148 10.74 -21.62 28.08
N ALA A 149 11.86 -22.37 28.09
CA ALA A 149 13.01 -22.09 27.22
C ALA A 149 12.68 -22.38 25.75
N THR A 150 12.05 -23.52 25.46
CA THR A 150 11.59 -23.83 24.10
C THR A 150 10.44 -22.90 23.68
N CYS A 151 9.54 -22.53 24.60
CA CYS A 151 8.51 -21.55 24.31
C CYS A 151 9.10 -20.20 23.89
N ALA A 152 10.17 -19.75 24.54
CA ALA A 152 10.85 -18.51 24.20
C ALA A 152 11.42 -18.55 22.77
N ILE A 153 12.02 -19.68 22.35
CA ILE A 153 12.46 -19.90 20.98
C ILE A 153 11.31 -19.77 19.98
N VAL A 154 10.19 -20.43 20.27
CA VAL A 154 8.99 -20.39 19.41
C VAL A 154 8.46 -18.99 19.27
N MET A 155 8.37 -18.25 20.37
CA MET A 155 7.82 -16.91 20.37
C MET A 155 8.74 -15.89 19.72
N LYS A 156 10.05 -15.91 20.02
CA LYS A 156 11.01 -15.00 19.37
C LYS A 156 11.07 -15.22 17.87
N THR A 157 11.09 -16.48 17.43
CA THR A 157 11.02 -16.84 16.00
C THR A 157 9.73 -16.31 15.36
N SER A 158 8.58 -16.54 16.02
CA SER A 158 7.28 -16.12 15.49
C SER A 158 7.16 -14.60 15.37
N VAL A 159 7.68 -13.84 16.36
CA VAL A 159 7.73 -12.36 16.30
C VAL A 159 8.61 -11.90 15.13
N GLY A 160 9.75 -12.57 14.91
CA GLY A 160 10.59 -12.33 13.75
C GLY A 160 9.88 -12.54 12.42
N VAL A 161 9.06 -13.60 12.31
CA VAL A 161 8.22 -13.85 11.12
C VAL A 161 7.14 -12.77 10.97
N VAL A 162 6.56 -12.26 12.07
CA VAL A 162 5.62 -11.13 12.03
C VAL A 162 6.31 -9.88 11.46
N TYR A 163 7.51 -9.56 11.93
CA TYR A 163 8.31 -8.45 11.39
C TYR A 163 8.60 -8.64 9.90
N LEU A 164 9.08 -9.82 9.51
CA LEU A 164 9.36 -10.16 8.10
C LEU A 164 8.13 -9.98 7.21
N LEU A 165 6.97 -10.49 7.64
CA LEU A 165 5.70 -10.32 6.91
C LEU A 165 5.32 -8.85 6.75
N SER A 166 5.53 -8.02 7.78
CA SER A 166 5.26 -6.57 7.69
C SER A 166 6.12 -5.91 6.60
N CYS A 167 7.35 -6.37 6.41
CA CYS A 167 8.25 -5.84 5.39
C CYS A 167 7.87 -6.33 3.99
N LEU A 168 7.66 -7.64 3.82
CA LEU A 168 7.31 -8.25 2.53
C LEU A 168 5.95 -7.79 2.00
N LEU A 169 5.02 -7.49 2.90
CA LEU A 169 3.67 -7.06 2.54
C LEU A 169 3.56 -5.54 2.35
N GLU A 170 4.57 -4.73 2.67
CA GLU A 170 4.51 -3.27 2.48
C GLU A 170 4.11 -2.88 1.05
N PRO A 171 4.69 -3.47 -0.02
CA PRO A 171 4.38 -3.04 -1.39
C PRO A 171 2.93 -3.36 -1.79
N PHE A 172 2.28 -4.25 -1.05
CA PHE A 172 0.91 -4.69 -1.29
C PHE A 172 -0.06 -3.99 -0.34
N MET A 173 0.28 -3.92 0.94
CA MET A 173 -0.56 -3.44 2.02
C MET A 173 0.17 -2.49 3.00
N PRO A 174 0.47 -1.25 2.61
CA PRO A 174 1.39 -0.40 3.36
C PRO A 174 0.88 0.08 4.73
N SER A 175 -0.42 0.37 4.88
CA SER A 175 -1.00 0.77 6.18
C SER A 175 -1.10 -0.41 7.14
N PHE A 176 -1.30 -1.62 6.61
CA PHE A 176 -1.20 -2.85 7.41
C PHE A 176 0.23 -3.02 7.94
N SER A 177 1.25 -2.86 7.08
CA SER A 177 2.64 -2.96 7.50
C SER A 177 3.00 -1.93 8.56
N ARG A 178 2.57 -0.68 8.40
CA ARG A 178 2.73 0.37 9.42
C ARG A 178 2.05 0.02 10.74
N GLU A 179 0.83 -0.49 10.69
CA GLU A 179 0.09 -0.89 11.89
C GLU A 179 0.79 -2.06 12.63
N VAL A 180 1.31 -3.06 11.90
CA VAL A 180 2.07 -4.16 12.49
C VAL A 180 3.37 -3.64 13.13
N LEU A 181 4.11 -2.76 12.44
CA LEU A 181 5.32 -2.14 12.99
C LEU A 181 5.01 -1.27 14.21
N HIS A 182 3.88 -0.56 14.21
CA HIS A 182 3.41 0.21 15.36
C HIS A 182 3.11 -0.70 16.56
N GLN A 183 2.44 -1.84 16.35
CA GLN A 183 2.20 -2.83 17.41
C GLN A 183 3.48 -3.51 17.87
N LEU A 184 4.49 -3.65 17.00
CA LEU A 184 5.84 -4.08 17.39
C LEU A 184 6.64 -2.98 18.08
N ASN A 185 6.19 -1.73 18.07
CA ASN A 185 6.93 -0.56 18.54
C ASN A 185 8.29 -0.40 17.83
N MET A 186 8.28 -0.52 16.50
CA MET A 186 9.45 -0.39 15.64
C MET A 186 9.19 0.65 14.54
N SER A 187 10.25 1.30 14.06
CA SER A 187 10.20 2.11 12.85
C SER A 187 10.41 1.23 11.61
N PRO A 188 9.88 1.61 10.44
CA PRO A 188 10.30 1.02 9.17
C PRO A 188 11.81 1.18 9.05
N ASP A 189 12.52 0.08 8.83
CA ASP A 189 13.95 0.13 8.56
C ASP A 189 14.13 0.54 7.08
N GLU A 190 14.71 1.73 6.87
CA GLU A 190 14.94 2.29 5.53
C GLU A 190 15.99 1.47 4.75
N ASP A 191 16.79 0.63 5.44
CA ASP A 191 17.89 -0.18 4.90
C ASP A 191 17.59 -1.69 4.91
N LEU A 192 16.30 -2.07 4.92
CA LEU A 192 15.86 -3.48 4.89
C LEU A 192 16.26 -4.18 3.58
N SER A 193 17.51 -4.62 3.53
CA SER A 193 18.00 -5.60 2.57
C SER A 193 17.79 -6.99 3.16
N PHE A 194 16.92 -7.78 2.52
CA PHE A 194 16.74 -9.21 2.79
C PHE A 194 17.97 -10.03 2.38
N CYS A 195 18.81 -9.45 1.53
CA CYS A 195 20.08 -10.00 1.12
C CYS A 195 21.20 -9.49 2.04
N ASP A 196 22.20 -10.33 2.29
CA ASP A 196 23.48 -9.89 2.83
C ASP A 196 24.29 -9.11 1.77
N ASP A 197 25.48 -8.62 2.14
CA ASP A 197 26.38 -7.88 1.25
C ASP A 197 26.82 -8.70 0.02
N LYS A 198 26.56 -10.03 0.01
CA LYS A 198 26.86 -10.95 -1.09
C LYS A 198 25.63 -11.29 -1.93
N GLY A 199 24.45 -10.78 -1.60
CA GLY A 199 23.21 -11.05 -2.32
C GLY A 199 22.45 -12.29 -1.85
N GLU A 200 22.88 -12.97 -0.79
CA GLU A 200 22.23 -14.18 -0.27
C GLU A 200 21.13 -13.81 0.73
N THR A 201 19.99 -14.52 0.72
CA THR A 201 18.84 -14.30 1.63
C THR A 201 19.09 -14.80 3.06
N ALA A 202 20.34 -14.76 3.52
CA ALA A 202 20.81 -15.33 4.79
C ALA A 202 20.03 -14.79 6.01
N LYS A 203 19.55 -13.54 5.97
CA LYS A 203 18.74 -12.97 7.05
C LYS A 203 17.38 -13.66 7.21
N ALA A 204 16.76 -14.12 6.12
CA ALA A 204 15.48 -14.83 6.20
C ALA A 204 15.59 -16.23 6.83
N LYS A 205 16.79 -16.83 6.83
CA LYS A 205 17.09 -18.10 7.50
C LYS A 205 17.21 -17.98 9.03
N ARG A 206 17.23 -16.76 9.56
CA ARG A 206 17.29 -16.52 11.00
C ARG A 206 16.18 -15.57 11.45
N PRO A 207 14.89 -15.96 11.34
CA PRO A 207 13.80 -15.07 11.73
C PRO A 207 13.92 -14.55 13.16
N TRP A 208 14.47 -15.35 14.08
CA TRP A 208 14.69 -14.98 15.48
C TRP A 208 15.69 -13.84 15.70
N ASP A 209 16.47 -13.44 14.69
CA ASP A 209 17.42 -12.32 14.78
C ASP A 209 16.80 -10.97 14.39
N PHE A 210 15.61 -10.95 13.77
CA PHE A 210 14.99 -9.69 13.29
C PHE A 210 14.59 -8.74 14.42
N VAL A 211 14.25 -9.26 15.59
CA VAL A 211 13.86 -8.45 16.75
C VAL A 211 14.67 -8.87 17.97
N SER A 212 15.35 -7.90 18.58
CA SER A 212 16.24 -8.14 19.71
C SER A 212 15.49 -8.64 20.94
N ALA A 213 16.12 -9.55 21.69
CA ALA A 213 15.63 -9.94 23.01
C ALA A 213 15.56 -8.72 23.94
N GLY A 214 14.56 -8.69 24.82
CA GLY A 214 14.32 -7.55 25.72
C GLY A 214 13.58 -6.37 25.08
N HIS A 215 13.37 -6.37 23.76
CA HIS A 215 12.57 -5.35 23.09
C HIS A 215 11.12 -5.39 23.58
N LYS A 216 10.55 -4.21 23.83
CA LYS A 216 9.18 -4.06 24.33
C LYS A 216 8.23 -3.70 23.19
N ILE A 217 7.27 -4.59 22.93
CA ILE A 217 6.23 -4.38 21.93
C ILE A 217 5.17 -3.38 22.41
N GLY A 218 4.43 -2.82 21.46
CA GLY A 218 3.26 -1.99 21.70
C GLY A 218 2.03 -2.82 22.09
N LYS A 219 0.85 -2.19 22.03
CA LYS A 219 -0.41 -2.85 22.37
C LYS A 219 -0.97 -3.58 21.15
N PRO A 220 -1.15 -4.92 21.20
CA PRO A 220 -1.73 -5.65 20.08
C PRO A 220 -3.19 -5.27 19.86
N VAL A 221 -3.59 -5.09 18.60
CA VAL A 221 -4.99 -4.87 18.20
C VAL A 221 -5.35 -5.70 16.97
N PRO A 222 -6.61 -6.18 16.85
CA PRO A 222 -7.04 -6.91 15.66
C PRO A 222 -6.85 -6.09 14.38
N LEU A 223 -6.15 -6.68 13.40
CA LEU A 223 -5.77 -6.01 12.13
C LEU A 223 -6.90 -5.97 11.10
N PHE A 224 -7.78 -6.97 11.12
CA PHE A 224 -8.89 -7.10 10.17
C PHE A 224 -10.21 -7.30 10.92
N LYS A 225 -11.30 -6.89 10.28
CA LYS A 225 -12.67 -7.12 10.75
C LYS A 225 -13.37 -8.01 9.75
N GLU A 226 -14.18 -8.93 10.26
CA GLU A 226 -15.01 -9.80 9.44
C GLU A 226 -15.99 -8.97 8.60
N LEU A 227 -16.13 -9.36 7.34
CA LEU A 227 -17.18 -8.86 6.46
C LEU A 227 -18.33 -9.86 6.46
N LYS A 228 -19.49 -9.42 6.96
CA LYS A 228 -20.67 -10.28 7.12
C LYS A 228 -21.47 -10.42 5.84
N ASP A 229 -22.21 -11.52 5.71
CA ASP A 229 -23.05 -11.83 4.55
C ASP A 229 -24.06 -10.71 4.25
N GLU A 230 -24.64 -10.10 5.29
CA GLU A 230 -25.59 -9.00 5.11
C GLU A 230 -24.93 -7.76 4.50
N GLN A 231 -23.67 -7.49 4.86
CA GLN A 231 -22.91 -6.36 4.31
C GLN A 231 -22.52 -6.64 2.84
N VAL A 232 -22.12 -7.88 2.54
CA VAL A 232 -21.83 -8.34 1.18
C VAL A 232 -23.05 -8.17 0.29
N GLU A 233 -24.22 -8.61 0.74
CA GLU A 233 -25.45 -8.49 -0.03
C GLU A 233 -25.89 -7.03 -0.17
N ALA A 234 -25.78 -6.24 0.89
CA ALA A 234 -26.04 -4.80 0.84
C ALA A 234 -25.13 -4.10 -0.17
N PHE A 235 -23.84 -4.43 -0.21
CA PHE A 235 -22.91 -3.89 -1.21
C PHE A 235 -23.21 -4.41 -2.61
N ARG A 236 -23.53 -5.70 -2.77
CA ARG A 236 -23.92 -6.26 -4.07
C ARG A 236 -25.08 -5.49 -4.67
N ILE A 237 -26.14 -5.24 -3.89
CA ILE A 237 -27.29 -4.43 -4.30
C ILE A 237 -26.87 -2.98 -4.55
N LYS A 238 -26.11 -2.38 -3.61
CA LYS A 238 -25.59 -1.01 -3.70
C LYS A 238 -24.68 -0.78 -4.90
N PHE A 239 -24.12 -1.80 -5.55
CA PHE A 239 -23.22 -1.65 -6.69
C PHE A 239 -23.66 -2.39 -7.98
N ALA A 240 -24.84 -3.02 -8.00
CA ALA A 240 -25.41 -3.75 -9.14
C ALA A 240 -25.91 -2.89 -10.33
N GLY A 241 -26.38 -1.66 -10.12
CA GLY A 241 -26.83 -0.72 -11.16
C GLY A 241 -27.89 0.28 -10.66
N SER A 242 -28.20 1.27 -11.51
CA SER A 242 -29.10 2.42 -11.30
C SER A 242 -28.61 3.46 -10.28
N GLN A 243 -27.50 4.15 -10.60
CA GLN A 243 -27.03 5.31 -9.83
C GLN A 243 -28.10 6.42 -9.68
N ALA A 244 -29.05 6.53 -10.62
CA ALA A 244 -30.15 7.49 -10.54
C ALA A 244 -31.08 7.23 -9.34
N GLU A 245 -31.46 5.97 -9.10
CA GLU A 245 -32.27 5.60 -7.93
C GLU A 245 -31.46 5.71 -6.63
N ARG A 246 -30.14 5.48 -6.68
CA ARG A 246 -29.24 5.65 -5.51
C ARG A 246 -29.08 7.11 -5.11
N ILE A 247 -28.82 8.01 -6.06
CA ILE A 247 -28.72 9.44 -5.79
C ILE A 247 -30.05 9.97 -5.28
N LEU A 248 -31.18 9.55 -5.88
CA LEU A 248 -32.52 9.92 -5.40
C LEU A 248 -32.79 9.39 -3.99
N LYS A 249 -32.39 8.16 -3.67
CA LYS A 249 -32.60 7.57 -2.35
C LYS A 249 -31.67 8.16 -1.29
N GLU A 250 -30.40 8.40 -1.60
CA GLU A 250 -29.44 9.05 -0.71
C GLU A 250 -29.77 10.53 -0.48
N GLN A 251 -30.24 11.25 -1.52
CA GLN A 251 -30.76 12.62 -1.39
C GLN A 251 -32.05 12.64 -0.55
N ALA A 252 -32.97 11.69 -0.77
CA ALA A 252 -34.19 11.57 0.02
C ALA A 252 -33.91 11.20 1.49
N GLU A 253 -32.95 10.32 1.76
CA GLU A 253 -32.55 9.96 3.13
C GLU A 253 -31.79 11.10 3.83
N ALA A 254 -30.96 11.85 3.11
CA ALA A 254 -30.28 13.04 3.62
C ALA A 254 -31.26 14.20 3.87
N GLU A 255 -32.24 14.41 3.00
CA GLU A 255 -33.33 15.36 3.22
C GLU A 255 -34.24 14.92 4.37
N ALA A 256 -34.59 13.63 4.47
CA ALA A 256 -35.37 13.10 5.58
C ALA A 256 -34.66 13.26 6.93
N LYS A 257 -33.34 13.06 6.99
CA LYS A 257 -32.54 13.34 8.20
C LYS A 257 -32.49 14.84 8.54
N LYS A 258 -32.29 15.71 7.54
CA LYS A 258 -32.33 17.18 7.72
C LYS A 258 -33.71 17.67 8.16
N VAL A 259 -34.78 17.04 7.65
CA VAL A 259 -36.17 17.34 8.02
C VAL A 259 -36.50 16.81 9.41
N ALA A 260 -36.01 15.62 9.79
CA ALA A 260 -36.15 15.07 11.14
C ALA A 260 -35.40 15.90 12.21
N GLU A 261 -34.24 16.47 11.87
CA GLU A 261 -33.54 17.43 12.73
C GLU A 261 -34.28 18.78 12.81
N LYS A 262 -34.82 19.28 11.70
CA LYS A 262 -35.63 20.52 11.68
C LYS A 262 -36.98 20.39 12.38
N LEU A 263 -37.62 19.21 12.37
CA LEU A 263 -38.92 18.94 13.00
C LEU A 263 -38.87 18.91 14.54
N LYS A 264 -37.68 18.95 15.17
CA LYS A 264 -37.54 19.21 16.61
C LYS A 264 -37.59 20.70 16.98
N GLY A 265 -37.66 21.61 16.01
CA GLY A 265 -37.70 23.05 16.23
C GLY A 265 -38.83 23.74 15.48
N THR A 266 -39.94 23.94 16.19
CA THR A 266 -40.93 25.04 15.99
C THR A 266 -42.03 24.90 14.91
N LYS A 267 -43.22 25.35 15.31
CA LYS A 267 -44.54 25.36 14.65
C LYS A 267 -44.72 26.48 13.61
N LEU A 268 -45.59 26.19 12.62
CA LEU A 268 -46.59 27.02 11.89
C LEU A 268 -46.20 28.38 11.27
N SER A 269 -46.33 28.54 9.94
CA SER A 269 -47.52 29.13 9.26
C SER A 269 -47.30 29.33 7.74
N GLU A 270 -48.41 29.34 6.99
CA GLU A 270 -48.63 29.24 5.54
C GLU A 270 -48.16 30.42 4.66
N GLY A 271 -48.08 30.20 3.32
CA GLY A 271 -48.27 31.28 2.33
C GLY A 271 -47.64 31.17 0.93
N SER A 272 -48.24 30.39 0.02
CA SER A 272 -48.50 30.65 -1.43
C SER A 272 -47.42 31.08 -2.48
N SER A 273 -47.33 30.25 -3.54
CA SER A 273 -47.51 30.57 -4.99
C SER A 273 -46.35 30.90 -5.97
N LYS A 274 -46.14 29.92 -6.88
CA LYS A 274 -46.04 29.95 -8.38
C LYS A 274 -44.71 30.15 -9.16
N LYS A 275 -44.35 29.07 -9.91
CA LYS A 275 -43.91 28.92 -11.35
C LYS A 275 -42.71 29.78 -11.84
N LYS A 276 -41.76 29.36 -12.70
CA LYS A 276 -41.69 28.33 -13.78
C LYS A 276 -40.23 28.30 -14.36
N GLN A 277 -39.78 27.15 -14.93
CA GLN A 277 -38.92 26.95 -16.14
C GLN A 277 -37.61 27.78 -16.33
N SER A 278 -36.50 27.34 -16.94
CA SER A 278 -36.13 26.22 -17.82
C SER A 278 -34.64 26.37 -18.18
N GLY A 279 -34.01 25.31 -18.70
CA GLY A 279 -32.97 25.44 -19.73
C GLY A 279 -31.57 24.98 -19.32
N GLY A 280 -31.17 23.83 -19.87
CA GLY A 280 -29.81 23.30 -19.75
C GLY A 280 -28.81 23.93 -20.73
N SER A 281 -27.55 23.54 -20.59
CA SER A 281 -26.59 23.53 -21.70
C SER A 281 -25.45 22.56 -21.42
N LYS A 282 -25.15 21.76 -22.45
CA LYS A 282 -24.00 20.87 -22.63
C LYS A 282 -22.73 21.67 -22.90
N SER A 283 -21.57 21.15 -22.51
CA SER A 283 -20.25 21.29 -23.16
C SER A 283 -19.16 20.89 -22.16
N LYS A 284 -18.05 20.22 -22.46
CA LYS A 284 -17.48 19.56 -23.64
C LYS A 284 -16.41 18.61 -23.06
N THR A 285 -16.27 17.44 -23.65
CA THR A 285 -15.26 16.43 -23.33
C THR A 285 -13.87 16.95 -23.66
N ALA A 286 -12.98 16.98 -22.67
CA ALA A 286 -11.54 17.06 -22.87
C ALA A 286 -11.03 15.65 -23.20
N GLU A 287 -10.20 15.52 -24.21
CA GLU A 287 -9.51 14.27 -24.55
C GLU A 287 -8.67 13.81 -23.35
N GLU A 288 -9.08 12.68 -22.75
CA GLU A 288 -8.33 12.01 -21.69
C GLU A 288 -7.00 11.50 -22.27
N VAL A 289 -5.89 12.01 -21.74
CA VAL A 289 -4.59 11.34 -21.83
C VAL A 289 -4.75 9.99 -21.12
N SER A 290 -4.73 8.89 -21.87
CA SER A 290 -4.84 7.56 -21.27
C SER A 290 -3.59 7.27 -20.43
N VAL A 291 -3.75 7.27 -19.11
CA VAL A 291 -2.72 6.94 -18.10
C VAL A 291 -2.22 5.48 -18.23
N ALA A 292 -2.81 4.68 -19.14
CA ALA A 292 -2.55 3.25 -19.29
C ALA A 292 -1.22 2.86 -19.98
N LYS A 293 -0.39 3.82 -20.42
CA LYS A 293 0.90 3.52 -21.06
C LYS A 293 2.00 4.51 -20.66
N LEU A 294 2.16 4.84 -19.38
CA LEU A 294 3.29 5.66 -18.95
C LEU A 294 4.59 4.82 -18.98
N ASP A 295 5.58 5.23 -19.80
CA ASP A 295 6.93 4.63 -19.82
C ASP A 295 7.80 5.36 -18.81
N ILE A 296 7.83 4.86 -17.57
CA ILE A 296 8.62 5.42 -16.48
C ILE A 296 9.90 4.61 -16.34
N ARG A 297 11.05 5.28 -16.44
CA ARG A 297 12.38 4.67 -16.27
C ARG A 297 13.18 5.37 -15.19
N VAL A 298 14.18 4.68 -14.68
CA VAL A 298 15.17 5.28 -13.80
C VAL A 298 16.30 5.81 -14.68
N GLY A 299 16.55 7.12 -14.59
CA GLY A 299 17.65 7.78 -15.28
C GLY A 299 18.71 8.29 -14.33
N LEU A 300 19.97 8.34 -14.77
CA LEU A 300 21.08 8.97 -14.07
C LEU A 300 21.35 10.35 -14.67
N ILE A 301 21.30 11.40 -13.86
CA ILE A 301 21.68 12.75 -14.28
C ILE A 301 23.20 12.80 -14.47
N ARG A 302 23.65 12.81 -15.73
CA ARG A 302 25.07 12.93 -16.11
C ARG A 302 25.58 14.35 -16.00
N LYS A 303 24.70 15.33 -16.23
CA LYS A 303 25.02 16.75 -16.18
C LYS A 303 23.75 17.52 -15.85
N ALA A 304 23.85 18.50 -14.97
CA ALA A 304 22.81 19.50 -14.73
C ALA A 304 23.43 20.89 -14.80
N GLU A 305 22.76 21.83 -15.47
CA GLU A 305 23.16 23.23 -15.57
C GLU A 305 21.94 24.14 -15.47
N LYS A 306 22.12 25.37 -15.00
CA LYS A 306 21.02 26.36 -15.02
C LYS A 306 20.69 26.73 -16.46
N HIS A 307 19.41 26.86 -16.76
CA HIS A 307 18.96 27.28 -18.07
C HIS A 307 19.46 28.71 -18.37
N PRO A 308 20.04 28.98 -19.56
CA PRO A 308 20.63 30.28 -19.88
C PRO A 308 19.63 31.43 -19.81
N ASP A 309 18.39 31.17 -20.26
CA ASP A 309 17.32 32.18 -20.36
C ASP A 309 16.21 32.03 -19.31
N ALA A 310 16.42 31.25 -18.24
CA ALA A 310 15.39 31.03 -17.20
C ALA A 310 15.96 30.66 -15.81
N ASP A 311 15.75 31.53 -14.82
CA ASP A 311 16.27 31.36 -13.46
C ASP A 311 15.63 30.21 -12.67
N SER A 312 14.47 29.72 -13.11
CA SER A 312 13.72 28.64 -12.44
C SER A 312 13.93 27.27 -13.06
N LEU A 313 14.72 27.14 -14.14
CA LEU A 313 14.86 25.90 -14.89
C LEU A 313 16.29 25.35 -14.86
N TYR A 314 16.41 24.04 -14.73
CA TYR A 314 17.64 23.30 -15.06
C TYR A 314 17.53 22.68 -16.44
N VAL A 315 18.68 22.51 -17.09
CA VAL A 315 18.87 21.68 -18.28
C VAL A 315 19.73 20.49 -17.85
N GLU A 316 19.18 19.30 -18.00
CA GLU A 316 19.75 18.05 -17.51
C GLU A 316 20.01 17.10 -18.68
N GLU A 317 21.16 16.45 -18.67
CA GLU A 317 21.45 15.29 -19.53
C GLU A 317 21.22 14.02 -18.71
N ILE A 318 20.12 13.31 -19.01
CA ILE A 318 19.71 12.14 -18.24
C ILE A 318 19.90 10.87 -19.06
N ASP A 319 20.77 9.99 -18.56
CA ASP A 319 21.04 8.68 -19.12
C ASP A 319 19.98 7.68 -18.64
N VAL A 320 19.12 7.25 -19.55
CA VAL A 320 18.02 6.28 -19.30
C VAL A 320 18.30 4.92 -19.95
N GLY A 321 19.57 4.63 -20.30
CA GLY A 321 19.96 3.39 -20.98
C GLY A 321 19.66 3.36 -22.47
N GLU A 322 19.60 4.52 -23.12
CA GLU A 322 19.47 4.68 -24.58
C GLU A 322 20.84 5.00 -25.21
N GLU A 323 20.94 5.01 -26.55
CA GLU A 323 22.21 5.29 -27.26
C GLU A 323 22.80 6.67 -26.92
N ALA A 324 21.96 7.63 -26.54
CA ALA A 324 22.36 8.95 -26.08
C ALA A 324 21.53 9.39 -24.86
N PRO A 325 22.12 10.16 -23.92
CA PRO A 325 21.38 10.81 -22.85
C PRO A 325 20.30 11.74 -23.41
N ARG A 326 19.14 11.79 -22.75
CA ARG A 326 18.07 12.72 -23.11
C ARG A 326 18.30 14.07 -22.47
N THR A 327 18.06 15.13 -23.24
CA THR A 327 17.93 16.48 -22.70
C THR A 327 16.57 16.63 -22.02
N VAL A 328 16.59 16.99 -20.75
CA VAL A 328 15.40 17.22 -19.94
C VAL A 328 15.50 18.61 -19.32
N VAL A 329 14.39 19.34 -19.33
CA VAL A 329 14.32 20.66 -18.69
C VAL A 329 13.37 20.56 -17.50
N SER A 330 13.84 20.93 -16.31
CA SER A 330 13.08 20.76 -15.07
C SER A 330 12.97 22.05 -14.25
N GLY A 331 11.85 22.26 -13.57
CA GLY A 331 11.60 23.41 -12.71
C GLY A 331 12.15 23.29 -11.29
N LEU A 332 13.24 22.56 -11.08
CA LEU A 332 13.70 22.14 -9.75
C LEU A 332 14.66 23.14 -9.06
N VAL A 333 15.03 24.24 -9.72
CA VAL A 333 16.03 25.20 -9.22
C VAL A 333 15.71 25.76 -7.83
N LYS A 334 14.42 25.99 -7.53
CA LYS A 334 13.97 26.55 -6.24
C LYS A 334 13.94 25.53 -5.10
N PHE A 335 14.12 24.25 -5.41
CA PHE A 335 13.87 23.16 -4.46
C PHE A 335 15.09 22.30 -4.22
N ILE A 336 15.92 22.09 -5.24
CA ILE A 336 17.10 21.22 -5.15
C ILE A 336 18.33 21.99 -5.61
N PRO A 337 19.36 22.14 -4.75
CA PRO A 337 20.63 22.75 -5.12
C PRO A 337 21.29 21.99 -6.28
N LEU A 338 22.01 22.71 -7.14
CA LEU A 338 22.68 22.12 -8.31
C LEU A 338 23.64 20.98 -7.96
N GLU A 339 24.35 21.12 -6.83
CA GLU A 339 25.29 20.12 -6.31
C GLU A 339 24.61 18.78 -5.99
N GLU A 340 23.35 18.81 -5.55
CA GLU A 340 22.56 17.62 -5.26
C GLU A 340 21.87 17.01 -6.49
N MET A 341 21.90 17.71 -7.64
CA MET A 341 21.34 17.19 -8.90
C MET A 341 22.34 16.34 -9.66
N GLN A 342 23.63 16.62 -9.52
CA GLN A 342 24.69 15.94 -10.24
C GLN A 342 24.83 14.47 -9.80
N ASN A 343 24.96 13.55 -10.76
CA ASN A 343 25.09 12.10 -10.52
C ASN A 343 23.93 11.48 -9.74
N ARG A 344 22.75 12.11 -9.75
CA ARG A 344 21.57 11.62 -9.03
C ARG A 344 20.72 10.71 -9.91
N LYS A 345 20.19 9.63 -9.32
CA LYS A 345 19.16 8.79 -9.96
C LYS A 345 17.79 9.42 -9.78
N VAL A 346 17.01 9.48 -10.86
CA VAL A 346 15.67 10.07 -10.88
C VAL A 346 14.70 9.21 -11.68
N CYS A 347 13.41 9.25 -11.35
CA CYS A 347 12.36 8.65 -12.18
C CYS A 347 11.97 9.62 -13.30
N VAL A 348 11.94 9.12 -14.53
CA VAL A 348 11.73 9.92 -15.74
C VAL A 348 10.60 9.29 -16.55
N LEU A 349 9.67 10.12 -17.02
CA LEU A 349 8.63 9.71 -17.96
C LEU A 349 9.11 9.94 -19.40
N CYS A 350 9.27 8.85 -20.16
CA CYS A 350 9.99 8.81 -21.43
C CYS A 350 9.09 8.83 -22.68
N ASN A 351 7.78 8.59 -22.54
CA ASN A 351 6.87 8.49 -23.69
C ASN A 351 5.96 9.71 -23.90
N LEU A 352 6.32 10.86 -23.31
CA LEU A 352 5.67 12.12 -23.60
C LEU A 352 6.21 12.71 -24.91
N LYS A 353 5.36 13.48 -25.61
CA LYS A 353 5.80 14.28 -26.76
C LYS A 353 6.79 15.35 -26.27
N PRO A 354 7.93 15.58 -26.96
CA PRO A 354 8.87 16.62 -26.57
C PRO A 354 8.22 18.00 -26.51
N VAL A 355 8.54 18.77 -25.46
CA VAL A 355 8.01 20.13 -25.23
C VAL A 355 9.16 21.12 -25.20
N ALA A 356 9.04 22.21 -25.97
CA ALA A 356 10.01 23.29 -25.91
C ALA A 356 9.73 24.18 -24.69
N MET A 357 10.73 24.37 -23.84
CA MET A 357 10.67 25.27 -22.70
C MET A 357 11.78 26.30 -22.87
N ARG A 358 11.38 27.57 -23.05
CA ARG A 358 12.31 28.70 -23.21
C ARG A 358 13.39 28.49 -24.29
N GLY A 359 13.05 27.78 -25.37
CA GLY A 359 13.93 27.54 -26.51
C GLY A 359 14.63 26.17 -26.53
N ILE A 360 14.68 25.45 -25.40
CA ILE A 360 15.28 24.11 -25.32
C ILE A 360 14.19 23.04 -25.31
N LYS A 361 14.35 21.99 -26.13
CA LYS A 361 13.39 20.87 -26.18
C LYS A 361 13.67 19.88 -25.06
N SER A 362 12.67 19.65 -24.20
CA SER A 362 12.67 18.58 -23.20
C SER A 362 12.13 17.30 -23.82
N HIS A 363 12.94 16.24 -23.82
CA HIS A 363 12.63 14.92 -24.41
C HIS A 363 12.11 13.90 -23.39
N ALA A 364 11.97 14.32 -22.14
CA ALA A 364 11.38 13.52 -21.08
C ALA A 364 10.89 14.46 -19.96
N MET A 365 10.35 13.89 -18.89
CA MET A 365 9.89 14.64 -17.71
C MET A 365 10.38 13.97 -16.43
N VAL A 366 11.09 14.71 -15.57
CA VAL A 366 11.50 14.23 -14.24
C VAL A 366 10.29 14.20 -13.31
N LEU A 367 10.13 13.12 -12.57
CA LEU A 367 9.11 12.97 -11.54
C LEU A 367 9.65 13.40 -10.17
N ALA A 368 8.93 14.32 -9.52
CA ALA A 368 9.20 14.78 -8.18
C ALA A 368 7.92 14.74 -7.33
N ALA A 369 8.06 14.49 -6.04
CA ALA A 369 6.98 14.54 -5.06
C ALA A 369 7.05 15.86 -4.29
N SER A 370 5.90 16.43 -3.93
CA SER A 370 5.82 17.61 -3.08
C SER A 370 4.97 17.35 -1.83
N ASN A 371 5.21 18.12 -0.77
CA ASN A 371 4.28 18.22 0.35
C ASN A 371 2.97 18.92 -0.05
N GLU A 372 1.97 18.86 0.83
CA GLU A 372 0.60 19.38 0.61
C GLU A 372 0.56 20.89 0.32
N ASP A 373 1.50 21.65 0.87
CA ASP A 373 1.68 23.09 0.68
C ASP A 373 2.66 23.46 -0.45
N HIS A 374 3.19 22.48 -1.18
CA HIS A 374 4.14 22.64 -2.31
C HIS A 374 5.42 23.44 -1.99
N THR A 375 5.78 23.58 -0.72
CA THR A 375 6.98 24.31 -0.27
C THR A 375 8.24 23.46 -0.30
N LYS A 376 8.10 22.13 -0.25
CA LYS A 376 9.21 21.16 -0.32
C LYS A 376 8.95 20.18 -1.44
N VAL A 377 9.87 20.14 -2.40
CA VAL A 377 9.86 19.18 -3.50
C VAL A 377 11.07 18.26 -3.35
N ARG A 378 10.85 16.95 -3.49
CA ARG A 378 11.88 15.92 -3.45
C ARG A 378 11.79 15.06 -4.70
N ASN A 379 12.93 14.65 -5.24
CA ASN A 379 12.96 13.68 -6.33
C ASN A 379 12.39 12.33 -5.87
N VAL A 380 11.67 11.67 -6.77
CA VAL A 380 11.17 10.32 -6.55
C VAL A 380 12.33 9.32 -6.59
N TRP A 381 12.59 8.65 -5.47
CA TRP A 381 13.58 7.56 -5.35
C TRP A 381 13.00 6.21 -5.78
N LEU A 382 13.83 5.22 -6.14
CA LEU A 382 13.36 3.85 -6.47
C LEU A 382 12.51 3.21 -5.37
N SER A 383 12.87 3.40 -4.09
CA SER A 383 12.06 2.93 -2.96
C SER A 383 10.71 3.65 -2.90
N CYS A 384 10.70 4.95 -3.22
CA CYS A 384 9.49 5.75 -3.38
C CYS A 384 8.70 5.43 -4.66
N ALA A 385 9.31 4.92 -5.74
CA ALA A 385 8.61 4.64 -7.01
C ALA A 385 7.62 3.48 -6.87
N LEU A 386 7.96 2.47 -6.06
CA LEU A 386 6.98 1.46 -5.62
C LEU A 386 5.93 2.05 -4.66
N CYS A 387 6.34 3.00 -3.80
CA CYS A 387 5.44 3.69 -2.86
C CYS A 387 4.42 4.62 -3.59
N LEU A 388 4.81 5.25 -4.70
CA LEU A 388 4.00 6.21 -5.49
C LEU A 388 2.89 5.57 -6.31
N ILE A 389 3.00 4.27 -6.58
CA ILE A 389 1.90 3.50 -7.16
C ILE A 389 0.79 3.27 -6.10
N ASN A 390 1.10 3.44 -4.81
CA ASN A 390 0.32 2.86 -3.71
C ASN A 390 -0.07 3.80 -2.57
N HIS A 391 0.46 5.02 -2.49
CA HIS A 391 0.21 5.95 -1.39
C HIS A 391 -0.68 7.14 -1.76
N HIS A 392 -1.71 7.36 -0.94
CA HIS A 392 -2.65 8.49 -1.03
C HIS A 392 -2.18 9.74 -0.26
N GLU A 393 -1.05 9.67 0.47
CA GLU A 393 -0.52 10.77 1.29
C GLU A 393 0.62 11.56 0.63
N CYS A 394 1.18 11.05 -0.46
CA CYS A 394 1.90 11.89 -1.40
C CYS A 394 0.90 12.32 -2.45
N THR A 395 0.47 13.58 -2.43
CA THR A 395 -0.10 14.18 -3.63
C THR A 395 1.02 14.10 -4.67
N VAL A 396 0.95 13.11 -5.57
CA VAL A 396 1.65 13.19 -6.86
C VAL A 396 0.92 14.28 -7.62
N ALA A 397 1.19 15.52 -7.24
CA ALA A 397 1.11 16.57 -8.20
C ALA A 397 2.21 16.20 -9.20
N ALA A 398 1.81 15.61 -10.34
CA ALA A 398 2.49 15.88 -11.59
C ALA A 398 2.38 17.40 -11.77
N THR A 399 3.17 18.13 -10.99
CA THR A 399 3.12 19.57 -10.96
C THR A 399 3.80 19.94 -12.25
N LEU A 400 3.00 20.44 -13.20
CA LEU A 400 3.47 21.46 -14.10
C LEU A 400 4.18 22.51 -13.23
N VAL A 401 5.48 22.36 -13.01
CA VAL A 401 6.34 23.52 -12.84
C VAL A 401 6.68 24.02 -14.25
N CYS A 402 5.64 24.18 -15.08
CA CYS A 402 5.69 25.13 -16.16
C CYS A 402 5.68 26.48 -15.45
N GLY A 403 6.85 27.08 -15.32
CA GLY A 403 6.93 28.51 -15.03
C GLY A 403 6.08 29.24 -16.08
N ASN A 404 5.06 29.95 -15.61
CA ASN A 404 4.54 31.10 -16.36
C ASN A 404 5.71 32.07 -16.64
#